data_AF-A0AAD4W3E0-F1
#
_entry.id   AF-A0AAD4W3E0-F1
#
_cell.length_a   1.000
_cell.length_b   1.000
_cell.length_c   1.000
_cell.angle_alpha   90.00
_cell.angle_beta   90.00
_cell.angle_gamma   90.00
#
_symmetry.space_group_name_H-M   'P 1'
#
loop_
_entity.id
_entity.type
_entity.pdbx_description
1 polymer ?
#
loop_
_entity_poly.entity_id
_entity_poly.type
_entity_poly.pdbx_seq_one_letter_code
_entity_poly.pdbx_strand_id
1 'polypeptide(L)' 'MVIIERTPEAKAKSPILYKPSFEAIEVVIFIANFDPEKTIFFDDSARNIASGKVAGRHTVIVRALQLKKNN' A
#
# COMPACT_ATOMS: atom_id res chain seq x y z
N MET A 1 1.89 7.38 1.70
CA MET A 1 0.83 8.25 1.17
C MET A 1 1.36 8.78 -0.15
N VAL A 2 0.71 8.45 -1.27
CA VAL A 2 1.08 9.01 -2.58
C VAL A 2 0.05 10.09 -2.89
N ILE A 3 0.50 11.33 -3.04
CA ILE A 3 -0.34 12.44 -3.50
C ILE A 3 -0.19 12.50 -5.02
N ILE A 4 -1.27 12.23 -5.76
CA ILE A 4 -1.29 12.45 -7.21
C ILE A 4 -1.96 13.79 -7.45
N GLU A 5 -1.20 14.74 -7.96
CA GLU A 5 -1.76 15.99 -8.47
C GLU A 5 -2.29 15.76 -9.90
N ARG A 6 -3.57 16.03 -10.15
CA ARG A 6 -4.10 16.14 -11.52
C ARG A 6 -4.06 17.60 -11.97
N THR A 7 -4.11 17.79 -13.29
CA THR A 7 -3.94 19.06 -14.01
C THR A 7 -4.79 20.22 -13.45
N PRO A 8 -4.37 21.48 -13.70
CA PRO A 8 -4.86 22.67 -13.00
C PRO A 8 -6.37 22.94 -13.15
N GLU A 9 -7.06 22.33 -14.11
CA GLU A 9 -8.51 22.52 -14.30
C GLU A 9 -9.35 21.82 -13.22
N ALA A 10 -8.80 20.84 -12.49
CA ALA A 10 -9.49 20.13 -11.43
C ALA A 10 -9.14 20.72 -10.04
N LYS A 11 -9.69 21.89 -9.72
CA LYS A 11 -9.70 22.44 -8.34
C LYS A 11 -10.66 21.67 -7.41
N ALA A 12 -10.74 20.35 -7.55
CA ALA A 12 -11.36 19.44 -6.62
C ALA A 12 -10.23 18.74 -5.88
N LYS A 13 -10.24 18.79 -4.53
CA LYS A 13 -9.22 18.20 -3.64
C LYS A 13 -8.56 16.98 -4.28
N SER A 14 -7.25 17.06 -4.56
CA SER A 14 -6.47 15.94 -5.11
C SER A 14 -6.83 14.67 -4.30
N PRO A 15 -7.35 13.62 -4.94
CA PRO A 15 -7.78 12.44 -4.20
C PRO A 15 -6.57 11.82 -3.50
N ILE A 16 -6.64 11.69 -2.18
CA ILE A 16 -5.60 10.99 -1.43
C ILE A 16 -5.76 9.50 -1.72
N LEU A 17 -4.79 8.93 -2.44
CA LEU A 17 -4.71 7.49 -2.66
C LEU A 17 -3.88 6.85 -1.54
N TYR A 18 -4.50 5.91 -0.85
CA TYR A 18 -3.88 5.18 0.23
C TYR A 18 -4.46 3.77 0.36
N LYS A 19 -3.68 2.87 0.96
CA LYS A 19 -4.11 1.51 1.29
C LYS A 19 -5.39 1.53 2.15
N PRO A 20 -6.35 0.61 1.96
CA PRO A 20 -6.25 -0.61 1.16
C PRO A 20 -6.76 -0.44 -0.29
N SER A 21 -6.86 0.77 -0.85
CA SER A 21 -7.26 0.90 -2.26
C SER A 21 -6.31 0.12 -3.16
N PHE A 22 -6.89 -0.62 -4.12
CA PHE A 22 -6.14 -1.34 -5.14
C PHE A 22 -5.35 -0.36 -6.01
N GLU A 23 -5.99 0.76 -6.39
CA GLU A 23 -5.39 1.84 -7.17
C GLU A 23 -4.19 2.45 -6.47
N ALA A 24 -4.23 2.59 -5.14
CA ALA A 24 -3.09 3.07 -4.37
C ALA A 24 -1.87 2.13 -4.44
N ILE A 25 -2.10 0.82 -4.52
CA ILE A 25 -1.03 -0.17 -4.63
C ILE A 25 -0.47 -0.21 -6.06
N GLU A 26 -1.34 -0.19 -7.08
CA GLU A 26 -0.97 -0.10 -8.49
C GLU A 26 -0.09 1.12 -8.77
N VAL A 27 -0.48 2.29 -8.26
CA VAL A 27 0.30 3.53 -8.40
C VAL A 27 1.69 3.39 -7.80
N VAL A 28 1.81 2.78 -6.62
CA VAL A 28 3.12 2.57 -5.98
C VAL A 28 3.99 1.63 -6.81
N ILE A 29 3.41 0.54 -7.33
CA ILE A 29 4.10 -0.40 -8.22
C ILE A 29 4.61 0.32 -9.46
N PHE A 30 3.77 1.15 -10.09
CA PHE A 30 4.11 1.91 -11.28
C PHE A 30 5.22 2.94 -11.01
N ILE A 31 5.08 3.76 -9.97
CA ILE A 31 6.04 4.85 -9.66
C ILE A 31 7.41 4.28 -9.33
N ALA A 32 7.46 3.21 -8.55
CA ALA A 32 8.70 2.72 -8.00
C ALA A 32 9.32 1.56 -8.80
N ASN A 33 8.62 1.07 -9.84
CA ASN A 33 9.13 0.21 -10.89
C ASN A 33 9.92 -1.02 -10.38
N PHE A 34 9.40 -1.67 -9.34
CA PHE A 34 10.03 -2.85 -8.75
C PHE A 34 9.76 -4.12 -9.57
N ASP A 35 10.71 -5.05 -9.57
CA ASP A 35 10.53 -6.41 -10.12
C ASP A 35 9.54 -7.21 -9.24
N PRO A 36 8.37 -7.63 -9.77
CA PRO A 36 7.38 -8.43 -9.03
C PRO A 36 7.95 -9.66 -8.36
N GLU A 37 8.85 -10.36 -9.06
CA GLU A 37 9.38 -11.66 -8.66
C GLU A 37 10.44 -11.53 -7.56
N LYS A 38 10.96 -10.31 -7.36
CA LYS A 38 11.99 -10.01 -6.36
C LYS A 38 11.51 -9.07 -5.26
N THR A 39 10.20 -8.77 -5.20
CA THR A 39 9.64 -7.80 -4.26
C THR A 39 8.59 -8.45 -3.37
N ILE A 40 8.69 -8.22 -2.05
CA ILE A 40 7.73 -8.71 -1.05
C ILE A 40 7.08 -7.51 -0.33
N PHE A 41 5.76 -7.53 -0.26
CA PHE A 41 4.95 -6.51 0.42
C PHE A 41 4.63 -6.93 1.87
N PHE A 42 5.21 -6.21 2.84
CA PHE A 42 4.98 -6.42 4.28
C PHE A 42 3.95 -5.42 4.83
N ASP A 43 2.94 -5.89 5.54
CA ASP A 43 1.95 -5.04 6.22
C ASP A 43 1.31 -5.76 7.42
N ASP A 44 0.84 -5.00 8.42
CA ASP A 44 0.19 -5.53 9.62
C ASP A 44 -1.35 -5.56 9.52
N SER A 45 -1.90 -4.89 8.50
CA SER A 45 -3.34 -4.90 8.21
C SER A 45 -3.69 -5.97 7.19
N ALA A 46 -4.55 -6.91 7.61
CA ALA A 46 -5.12 -7.91 6.72
C ALA A 46 -5.79 -7.32 5.46
N ARG A 47 -6.38 -6.11 5.57
CA ARG A 47 -7.00 -5.41 4.43
C ARG A 47 -5.97 -4.95 3.40
N ASN A 48 -4.81 -4.46 3.86
CA ASN A 48 -3.75 -4.02 2.95
C ASN A 48 -3.11 -5.22 2.26
N ILE A 49 -2.93 -6.32 3.01
CA ILE A 49 -2.45 -7.60 2.46
C ILE A 49 -3.39 -8.13 1.38
N ALA A 50 -4.70 -8.10 1.61
CA ALA A 50 -5.68 -8.55 0.62
C ALA A 50 -5.55 -7.76 -0.69
N SER A 51 -5.45 -6.43 -0.62
CA SER A 51 -5.28 -5.60 -1.81
C SER A 51 -3.94 -5.82 -2.50
N GLY A 52 -2.86 -6.07 -1.74
CA GLY A 52 -1.55 -6.45 -2.31
C GLY A 52 -1.62 -7.77 -3.09
N LYS A 53 -2.38 -8.75 -2.60
CA LYS A 53 -2.62 -10.01 -3.33
C LYS A 53 -3.42 -9.81 -4.61
N VAL A 54 -4.46 -8.98 -4.58
CA VAL A 54 -5.25 -8.64 -5.78
C VAL A 54 -4.37 -7.94 -6.84
N ALA A 55 -3.41 -7.12 -6.41
CA ALA A 55 -2.39 -6.50 -7.27
C ALA A 55 -1.24 -7.45 -7.69
N GLY A 56 -1.39 -8.77 -7.49
CA GLY A 56 -0.43 -9.77 -7.92
C GLY A 56 0.92 -9.71 -7.21
N ARG A 57 0.97 -9.24 -5.96
CA ARG A 57 2.22 -9.16 -5.18
C ARG A 57 2.40 -10.34 -4.24
N HIS A 58 3.65 -10.73 -3.99
CA HIS A 58 4.00 -11.57 -2.83
C HIS A 58 3.83 -10.75 -1.55
N THR A 59 3.07 -11.28 -0.58
CA THR A 59 2.72 -10.54 0.63
C THR A 59 3.09 -11.31 1.90
N VAL A 60 3.49 -10.59 2.94
CA VAL A 60 3.69 -11.15 4.29
C VAL A 60 2.91 -10.31 5.30
N ILE A 61 2.04 -10.96 6.07
CA ILE A 61 1.39 -10.31 7.21
C ILE A 61 2.35 -10.31 8.40
N VAL A 62 2.68 -9.12 8.90
CA VAL A 62 3.53 -8.98 10.09
C VAL A 62 2.67 -8.68 11.31
N ARG A 63 2.97 -9.34 12.43
CA ARG A 63 2.38 -9.01 13.72
C ARG A 63 3.51 -8.64 14.65
N ALA A 64 3.42 -7.47 15.27
CA ALA A 64 4.30 -7.14 16.38
C ALA A 64 3.95 -8.05 17.56
N LEU A 65 4.96 -8.69 18.14
CA LEU A 65 4.84 -9.28 19.47
C LEU A 65 4.69 -8.13 20.46
N GLN A 66 3.49 -7.98 21.01
CA GLN A 66 3.30 -7.09 22.15
C GLN A 66 3.97 -7.76 23.37
N LEU A 67 5.19 -7.35 23.69
CA LEU A 67 5.81 -7.75 24.95
C LEU A 67 4.92 -7.20 26.07
N LYS A 68 4.30 -8.10 26.84
CA LYS A 68 3.60 -7.71 28.06
C LYS A 68 4.63 -7.08 28.97
N LYS A 69 4.47 -5.79 29.28
CA LYS A 69 5.18 -5.19 30.40
C LYS A 69 4.62 -5.83 31.65
N ASN A 70 5.45 -6.58 32.37
CA ASN A 70 5.11 -7.05 33.70
C ASN A 70 5.11 -5.81 34.61
N ASN A 71 4.00 -5.60 35.32
CA ASN A 71 3.87 -4.57 36.36
C ASN A 71 4.73 -4.92 37.56
#